data_AF-A0A7H4PJP7-F1
#
_entry.id   AF-A0A7H4PJP7-F1
#
_cell.length_a   1.000
_cell.length_b   1.000
_cell.length_c   1.000
_cell.angle_alpha   90.00
_cell.angle_beta   90.00
_cell.angle_gamma   90.00
#
_symmetry.space_group_name_H-M   'P 1'
#
loop_
_entity.id
_entity.type
_entity.pdbx_description
1 polymer ?
#
loop_
_entity_poly.entity_id
_entity_poly.type
_entity_poly.pdbx_seq_one_letter_code
_entity_poly.pdbx_strand_id
1 'polypeptide(L)' 'MRRRNSATNDLIKAGVDILDLTTGEPDFDTPDHIKQAAYEAIARGETKYTPTPGDSGVA' A
#
# COMPACT_ATOMS: atom_id res chain seq x y z
N MET A 1 8.51 -6.12 -3.61
CA MET A 1 9.58 -6.13 -4.64
C MET A 1 9.90 -4.69 -5.03
N ARG A 2 11.03 -4.12 -4.58
CA ARG A 2 11.51 -2.79 -5.01
C ARG A 2 12.94 -2.92 -5.52
N ARG A 3 13.12 -2.93 -6.84
CA ARG A 3 14.41 -2.59 -7.47
C ARG A 3 14.16 -1.47 -8.48
N ARG A 4 14.22 -0.21 -8.03
CA ARG A 4 14.54 0.88 -8.97
C ARG A 4 16.00 0.72 -9.37
N ASN A 5 16.27 0.62 -10.66
CA ASN A 5 17.63 0.70 -11.18
C ASN A 5 18.17 2.11 -10.91
N SER A 6 19.40 2.26 -10.39
CA SER A 6 19.96 3.57 -10.02
C SER A 6 20.00 4.53 -11.21
N ALA A 7 20.20 4.00 -12.43
CA ALA A 7 20.20 4.75 -13.67
C ALA A 7 18.88 5.50 -13.95
N THR A 8 17.73 4.96 -13.52
CA THR A 8 16.43 5.61 -13.69
C THR A 8 16.35 6.91 -12.87
N ASN A 9 16.93 6.93 -11.66
CA ASN A 9 16.93 8.14 -10.82
C ASN A 9 17.82 9.24 -11.42
N ASP A 10 18.91 8.88 -12.08
CA ASP A 10 19.81 9.84 -12.71
C ASP A 10 19.18 10.46 -13.97
N LEU A 11 18.39 9.68 -14.73
CA LEU A 11 17.61 10.16 -15.86
C LEU A 11 16.44 11.08 -15.43
N ILE A 12 15.75 10.75 -14.33
CA ILE A 12 14.74 11.64 -13.72
C ILE A 12 15.39 12.98 -13.32
N LYS A 13 16.58 12.96 -12.71
CA LYS A 13 17.32 14.19 -12.36
C LYS A 13 17.78 14.99 -13.57
N ALA A 14 18.07 14.31 -14.69
CA ALA A 14 18.40 14.95 -15.96
C ALA A 14 17.18 15.50 -16.71
N GLY A 15 15.96 15.36 -16.15
CA GLY A 15 14.72 15.88 -16.73
C GLY A 15 14.17 15.02 -17.87
N VAL A 16 14.60 13.76 -17.97
CA VAL A 16 14.04 12.82 -18.95
C VAL A 16 12.69 12.32 -18.45
N ASP A 17 11.67 12.43 -19.31
CA ASP A 17 10.35 11.88 -19.04
C ASP A 17 10.37 10.34 -19.14
N ILE A 18 9.98 9.65 -18.07
CA ILE A 18 10.05 8.19 -17.95
C ILE A 18 8.66 7.66 -17.60
N LEU A 19 8.10 6.85 -18.48
CA LEU A 19 6.89 6.09 -18.22
C LEU A 19 7.24 4.78 -17.49
N ASP A 20 6.94 4.71 -16.19
CA ASP A 20 7.22 3.52 -15.37
C ASP A 20 6.11 2.47 -15.54
N LEU A 21 6.37 1.49 -16.41
CA LEU A 21 5.50 0.34 -16.66
C LEU A 21 5.81 -0.87 -15.76
N THR A 22 6.67 -0.69 -14.75
CA THR A 22 7.12 -1.77 -13.86
C THR A 22 6.43 -1.75 -12.49
N THR A 23 5.61 -0.73 -12.23
CA THR A 23 4.89 -0.58 -10.97
C THR A 23 3.82 -1.67 -10.84
N GLY A 24 4.07 -2.63 -9.94
CA GLY A 24 3.15 -3.75 -9.67
C GLY A 24 2.07 -3.43 -8.63
N GLU A 25 1.95 -2.18 -8.21
CA GLU A 25 0.95 -1.68 -7.26
C GLU A 25 0.03 -0.68 -7.96
N PRO A 26 -1.28 -0.68 -7.69
CA PRO A 26 -2.19 0.30 -8.28
C PRO A 26 -1.81 1.73 -7.88
N ASP A 27 -1.89 2.67 -8.81
CA ASP A 27 -1.61 4.10 -8.59
C ASP A 27 -2.79 4.85 -7.91
N PHE A 28 -3.63 4.12 -7.17
CA PHE A 28 -4.79 4.67 -6.48
C PHE A 28 -4.56 4.58 -4.98
N ASP A 29 -4.94 5.64 -4.27
CA ASP A 29 -4.95 5.62 -2.82
C ASP A 29 -6.03 4.66 -2.31
N THR A 30 -5.85 4.20 -1.07
CA THR A 30 -6.85 3.37 -0.39
C THR A 30 -8.14 4.18 -0.22
N PRO A 31 -9.32 3.62 -0.55
CA PRO A 31 -10.59 4.32 -0.36
C PRO A 31 -10.83 4.77 1.08
N ASP A 32 -11.44 5.94 1.27
CA ASP A 32 -11.60 6.56 2.59
C ASP A 32 -12.40 5.70 3.58
N HIS A 33 -13.40 4.95 3.11
CA HIS A 33 -14.18 4.05 3.96
C HIS A 33 -13.33 2.91 4.54
N ILE A 34 -12.30 2.45 3.82
CA ILE A 34 -11.37 1.42 4.32
C ILE A 34 -10.43 2.02 5.37
N LYS A 35 -9.92 3.24 5.12
CA LYS A 35 -9.12 3.97 6.10
C LYS A 35 -9.89 4.18 7.40
N GLN A 36 -11.16 4.59 7.29
CA GLN A 36 -12.03 4.82 8.44
C GLN A 36 -12.31 3.53 9.23
N ALA A 37 -12.63 2.43 8.56
CA ALA A 37 -12.84 1.14 9.22
C ALA A 37 -11.59 0.68 10.00
N ALA A 38 -10.39 0.91 9.46
CA ALA A 38 -9.14 0.61 10.14
C ALA A 38 -8.92 1.49 11.39
N TYR A 39 -9.22 2.80 11.30
CA TYR A 39 -9.17 3.68 12.47
C TYR A 39 -10.12 3.21 13.59
N GLU A 40 -11.32 2.78 13.22
CA GLU A 40 -12.30 2.28 14.19
C GLU A 40 -11.89 0.95 14.83
N ALA A 41 -11.32 0.02 14.06
CA ALA A 41 -10.79 -1.24 14.59
C ALA A 41 -9.68 -0.99 15.62
N ILE A 42 -8.79 -0.04 15.35
CA ILE A 42 -7.76 0.42 16.31
C ILE A 42 -8.43 1.00 17.56
N ALA A 43 -9.43 1.86 17.40
CA ALA A 43 -10.16 2.46 18.52
C ALA A 43 -10.89 1.42 19.38
N ARG A 44 -11.39 0.33 18.78
CA ARG A 44 -12.01 -0.81 19.47
C ARG A 44 -11.00 -1.78 20.09
N GLY A 45 -9.70 -1.57 19.87
CA GLY A 45 -8.63 -2.38 20.46
C GLY A 45 -8.39 -3.71 19.75
N GLU A 46 -8.81 -3.87 18.50
CA GLU A 46 -8.60 -5.06 17.65
C GLU A 46 -7.11 -5.21 17.26
N THR A 47 -6.27 -5.51 18.26
CA THR A 47 -4.80 -5.47 18.20
C THR A 47 -4.16 -6.81 18.58
N LYS A 48 -4.99 -7.83 18.80
CA LYS A 48 -4.57 -9.18 19.20
C LYS A 48 -4.47 -10.10 18.01
N TYR A 49 -3.84 -11.25 18.20
CA TYR A 49 -3.74 -12.27 17.17
C TYR A 49 -5.11 -12.69 16.68
N THR A 50 -5.29 -12.68 15.36
CA THR A 50 -6.44 -13.29 14.69
C THR A 50 -6.26 -14.81 14.65
N PRO A 51 -7.35 -15.57 14.43
CA PRO A 51 -7.25 -16.98 14.09
C PRO A 51 -6.29 -17.20 12.91
N THR A 52 -5.63 -18.37 12.86
CA THR A 52 -4.72 -18.76 11.78
C THR A 52 -5.30 -18.61 10.36
N PRO A 53 -6.57 -18.93 10.07
CA PRO A 53 -7.14 -18.70 8.74
C PRO A 53 -7.46 -17.23 8.43
N GLY A 54 -7.27 -16.32 9.38
CA GLY A 54 -7.71 -14.92 9.32
C GLY A 54 -8.97 -14.68 10.15
N ASP A 55 -9.23 -13.40 10.42
CA ASP A 55 -10.50 -12.98 11.00
C ASP A 55 -11.60 -13.01 9.93
N SER A 56 -12.75 -13.59 10.28
CA SER A 56 -13.89 -13.74 9.38
C SER A 56 -14.65 -12.42 9.16
N GLY A 57 -14.38 -11.37 9.95
CA GLY A 57 -15.02 -10.06 9.81
C GLY A 57 -16.53 -10.06 10.11
N VAL A 58 -17.02 -11.17 10.66
CA VAL A 58 -18.40 -11.37 11.13
C VAL A 58 -18.32 -11.49 12.64
N ALA A 59 -18.72 -10.43 13.33
CA ALA A 59 -19.10 -10.47 14.74
C ALA A 59 -20.62 -10.56 14.83
#